data_AF-A0A0C2WQ77-F1
#
_entry.id   AF-A0A0C2WQ77-F1
#
_cell.length_a   1.000
_cell.length_b   1.000
_cell.length_c   1.000
_cell.angle_alpha   90.00
_cell.angle_beta   90.00
_cell.angle_gamma   90.00
#
_symmetry.space_group_name_H-M   'P 1'
#
loop_
_entity.id
_entity.type
_entity.pdbx_description
1 polymer ?
#
loop_
_entity_poly.entity_id
_entity_poly.type
_entity_poly.pdbx_seq_one_letter_code
_entity_poly.pdbx_strand_id
1 'polypeptide(L)' 'VPIPKGSILHLISSALHTNPRYWAEPNEFKPERFLGNWPKHAFIPFSGGARSCIGRR' A
#
# COMPACT_ATOMS: atom_id res chain seq x y z
N VAL A 1 -1.09 -5.51 -19.23
CA VAL A 1 0.31 -5.53 -19.72
C VAL A 1 0.84 -6.94 -19.54
N PRO A 2 1.25 -7.64 -20.60
CA PRO A 2 1.91 -8.95 -20.47
C PRO A 2 3.22 -8.81 -19.68
N ILE A 3 3.44 -9.68 -18.70
CA ILE A 3 4.67 -9.71 -17.87
C ILE A 3 5.40 -11.02 -18.14
N PRO A 4 6.58 -11.00 -18.80
CA PRO A 4 7.35 -12.20 -19.09
C PRO A 4 7.76 -12.97 -17.83
N LYS A 5 7.93 -14.29 -17.98
CA LYS A 5 8.49 -15.14 -16.92
C LYS A 5 9.89 -14.64 -16.56
N GLY A 6 10.17 -14.50 -15.27
CA GLY A 6 11.47 -14.02 -14.77
C GLY A 6 11.57 -12.50 -14.62
N SER A 7 10.54 -11.74 -14.97
CA SER A 7 10.51 -10.31 -14.67
C SER A 7 10.54 -10.04 -13.16
N ILE A 8 11.28 -9.00 -12.77
CA ILE A 8 11.30 -8.51 -11.39
C ILE A 8 10.18 -7.49 -11.23
N LEU A 9 9.38 -7.65 -10.18
CA LEU A 9 8.31 -6.73 -9.83
C LEU A 9 8.67 -5.98 -8.55
N HIS A 10 8.63 -4.66 -8.61
CA HIS A 10 8.79 -3.80 -7.44
C HIS A 10 7.44 -3.22 -7.03
N LEU A 11 7.01 -3.54 -5.81
CA LEU A 11 5.88 -2.88 -5.18
C LEU A 11 6.41 -1.71 -4.35
N ILE A 12 6.20 -0.50 -4.85
CA ILE A 12 6.67 0.73 -4.18
C ILE A 12 5.60 1.15 -3.18
N SER A 13 5.62 0.53 -1.99
CA SER A 13 4.63 0.79 -0.94
C SER A 13 4.56 2.27 -0.55
N SER A 14 5.70 2.96 -0.49
CA SER A 14 5.74 4.39 -0.15
C SER A 14 4.94 5.24 -1.14
N ALA A 15 5.10 5.00 -2.44
CA ALA A 15 4.36 5.71 -3.49
C ALA A 15 2.86 5.38 -3.44
N LEU A 16 2.47 4.16 -3.06
CA LEU A 16 1.07 3.80 -2.86
C LEU A 16 0.47 4.50 -1.64
N HIS A 17 1.23 4.61 -0.55
CA HIS A 17 0.78 5.25 0.70
C HIS A 17 0.62 6.77 0.56
N THR A 18 1.32 7.41 -0.38
CA THR A 18 1.22 8.85 -0.66
C THR A 18 0.48 9.18 -1.95
N ASN A 19 -0.20 8.20 -2.57
CA ASN A 19 -0.90 8.42 -3.83
C ASN A 19 -2.19 9.25 -3.61
N PRO A 20 -2.31 10.46 -4.22
CA PRO A 20 -3.48 11.34 -4.05
C PRO A 20 -4.78 10.75 -4.61
N ARG A 21 -4.71 9.71 -5.44
CA ARG A 21 -5.89 8.96 -5.91
C ARG A 21 -6.61 8.25 -4.76
N TYR A 22 -5.87 7.83 -3.74
CA TYR A 22 -6.42 7.05 -2.62
C TYR A 22 -6.43 7.85 -1.32
N TRP A 23 -5.51 8.81 -1.16
CA TRP A 23 -5.32 9.54 0.08
C TRP A 23 -5.47 11.04 -0.13
N ALA A 24 -6.48 11.65 0.50
CA ALA A 24 -6.55 13.11 0.63
C ALA A 24 -5.39 13.60 1.52
N GLU A 25 -4.79 14.74 1.15
CA GLU A 25 -3.64 15.33 1.85
C GLU A 25 -2.58 14.26 2.23
N PRO A 26 -1.99 13.58 1.22
CA PRO A 26 -1.22 12.34 1.43
C PRO A 26 0.09 12.54 2.20
N ASN A 27 0.60 13.78 2.24
CA ASN A 27 1.84 14.13 2.92
C ASN A 27 1.61 14.65 4.34
N GLU A 28 0.35 14.76 4.80
CA GLU A 28 0.03 15.19 6.15
C GLU A 28 -0.12 14.01 7.12
N PHE A 29 0.41 14.15 8.33
CA PHE A 29 0.17 13.23 9.42
C PHE A 29 -1.26 13.43 9.97
N LYS A 30 -2.20 12.63 9.48
CA LYS A 30 -3.63 12.64 9.92
C LYS A 30 -4.07 11.24 10.34
N PRO A 31 -3.77 10.78 11.57
CA PRO A 31 -4.16 9.45 12.06
C PRO A 31 -5.68 9.20 12.01
N GLU A 32 -6.48 10.25 12.12
CA GLU A 32 -7.94 10.22 12.17
C GLU A 32 -8.52 9.62 10.88
N ARG A 33 -7.79 9.67 9.75
CA ARG A 33 -8.22 9.08 8.47
C ARG A 33 -8.45 7.56 8.55
N PHE A 34 -7.86 6.89 9.54
CA PHE A 34 -8.00 5.45 9.75
C PHE A 34 -9.20 5.06 10.64
N LEU A 35 -9.90 6.04 11.23
CA LEU A 35 -11.06 5.79 12.12
C LEU A 35 -12.34 5.43 11.36
N GLY A 36 -12.42 5.75 10.06
CA GLY A 36 -13.61 5.55 9.23
C GLY A 36 -13.43 4.48 8.14
N ASN A 37 -14.12 4.68 7.02
CA ASN A 37 -13.89 3.89 5.81
C ASN A 37 -12.71 4.50 5.03
N TRP A 38 -11.64 3.74 4.88
CA TRP A 38 -10.41 4.14 4.20
C TRP A 38 -9.97 3.06 3.21
N PRO A 39 -9.16 3.39 2.20
CA PRO A 39 -8.81 2.45 1.13
C PRO A 39 -7.86 1.35 1.64
N LYS A 40 -8.42 0.27 2.20
CA LYS A 40 -7.68 -0.84 2.84
C LYS A 40 -6.59 -1.44 1.97
N HIS A 41 -6.84 -1.54 0.66
CA HIS A 41 -5.88 -2.09 -0.30
C HIS A 41 -4.78 -1.10 -0.72
N ALA A 42 -4.92 0.19 -0.40
CA ALA A 42 -3.90 1.22 -0.64
C ALA A 42 -2.95 1.42 0.57
N PHE A 43 -3.08 0.61 1.62
CA PHE A 43 -2.17 0.61 2.77
C PHE A 43 -1.60 -0.79 2.99
N ILE A 44 -0.37 -1.00 2.51
CA ILE A 44 0.36 -2.28 2.60
C ILE A 44 1.70 -2.12 3.33
N PRO A 45 1.72 -1.65 4.60
CA PRO A 45 2.96 -1.43 5.35
C PRO A 45 3.79 -2.71 5.51
N PHE A 46 3.13 -3.87 5.44
CA PHE A 46 3.72 -5.18 5.62
C PHE A 46 3.42 -6.14 4.46
N SER A 47 3.16 -5.60 3.26
CA SER A 47 2.74 -6.38 2.08
C SER A 47 1.44 -7.19 2.32
N GLY A 48 1.12 -8.12 1.42
CA GLY A 48 -0.08 -8.96 1.49
C GLY A 48 0.10 -10.31 0.79
N GLY A 49 -0.86 -11.21 1.00
CA GLY A 49 -0.87 -12.55 0.41
C GLY A 49 0.30 -13.43 0.85
N ALA A 50 0.75 -14.33 -0.02
CA ALA A 50 1.81 -15.31 0.27
C ALA A 50 3.20 -14.70 0.54
N ARG A 51 3.38 -13.39 0.35
CA ARG A 51 4.62 -12.65 0.59
C ARG A 51 4.44 -11.53 1.63
N SER A 52 3.43 -11.62 2.50
CA SER A 52 3.29 -10.69 3.62
C SER A 52 4.41 -10.88 4.65
N CYS A 53 4.72 -9.82 5.40
CA CYS A 53 5.64 -9.90 6.52
C CYS A 53 5.19 -10.97 7.53
N ILE A 54 6.12 -11.81 7.98
CA ILE A 54 5.87 -12.85 8.99
C ILE A 54 5.48 -12.28 10.37
N GLY A 55 5.84 -11.02 10.64
CA GLY A 55 5.49 -10.31 11.87
C GLY A 55 4.12 -9.63 11.83
N ARG A 56 3.41 -9.68 10.70
CA ARG A 56 2.06 -9.14 10.59
C ARG A 56 1.10 -10.08 11.31
N ARG A 57 0.70 -9.67 12.52
CA ARG A 57 -0.34 -10.32 13.33
C ARG A 57 -1.62 -9.50 13.30
#